data_AF-C4XW17-F1
#
_entry.id   AF-C4XW17-F1
#
_cell.length_a   1.000
_cell.length_b   1.000
_cell.length_c   1.000
_cell.angle_alpha   90.00
_cell.angle_beta   90.00
_cell.angle_gamma   90.00
#
_symmetry.space_group_name_H-M   'P 1'
#
loop_
_entity.id
_entity.type
_entity.pdbx_description
1 polymer ?
#
loop_
_entity_poly.entity_id
_entity_poly.type
_entity_poly.pdbx_seq_one_letter_code
_entity_poly.pdbx_strand_id
1 'polypeptide(L)'
;MALYYNLVFGLLVIEMTFFGVLSLPFPRNIRRKVLLTASAPFRSEQVQIAIRCIFGFVLVLFIDSVNRVYSVSAELHASAPQNAVGAVVNDRSEIQSRRFYAQRNMYLCGFTLFLTLILTRTYSLVTELVDTKDKLDDYKKNSELSGESTTDSVEVAKLKQEVALKDKQLELLKEQATNLSKDYDAASTTATKRT
;
A
#
# COMPACT_ATOMS: atom_id res chain seq x y z
N MET A 1 -39.60 9.37 -5.69
CA MET A 1 -38.50 9.76 -4.76
C MET A 1 -37.54 8.62 -4.39
N ALA A 2 -37.63 7.41 -4.95
CA ALA A 2 -36.78 6.27 -4.55
C ALA A 2 -35.69 5.88 -5.58
N LEU A 3 -35.88 6.18 -6.88
CA LEU A 3 -34.97 5.71 -7.93
C LEU A 3 -33.55 6.25 -7.81
N TYR A 4 -33.37 7.54 -7.55
CA TYR A 4 -32.05 8.14 -7.43
C TYR A 4 -31.33 7.68 -6.15
N TYR A 5 -32.03 7.51 -5.02
CA TYR A 5 -31.44 6.93 -3.81
C TYR A 5 -31.09 5.45 -3.98
N ASN A 6 -31.86 4.68 -4.76
CA ASN A 6 -31.48 3.32 -5.13
C ASN A 6 -30.24 3.28 -6.02
N LEU A 7 -30.08 4.26 -6.92
CA LEU A 7 -28.87 4.40 -7.74
C LEU A 7 -27.65 4.71 -6.87
N VAL A 8 -27.77 5.69 -5.95
CA VAL A 8 -26.73 6.03 -4.97
C VAL A 8 -26.40 4.83 -4.08
N PHE A 9 -27.41 4.08 -3.63
CA PHE A 9 -27.20 2.85 -2.86
C PHE A 9 -26.44 1.79 -3.66
N GLY A 10 -26.82 1.57 -4.93
CA GLY A 10 -26.09 0.65 -5.81
C GLY A 10 -24.64 1.06 -5.99
N LEU A 11 -24.38 2.36 -6.14
CA LEU A 11 -23.04 2.92 -6.23
C LEU A 11 -22.25 2.66 -4.93
N LEU A 12 -22.85 2.89 -3.77
CA LEU A 12 -22.25 2.58 -2.47
C LEU A 12 -21.91 1.10 -2.30
N VAL A 13 -22.78 0.18 -2.74
CA VAL A 13 -22.52 -1.27 -2.65
C VAL A 13 -21.35 -1.67 -3.56
N ILE A 14 -21.28 -1.10 -4.76
CA ILE A 14 -20.16 -1.32 -5.68
C ILE A 14 -18.86 -0.80 -5.06
N GLU A 15 -18.86 0.41 -4.51
CA GLU A 15 -17.71 1.01 -3.85
C GLU A 15 -17.27 0.20 -2.63
N MET A 16 -18.20 -0.28 -1.80
CA MET A 16 -17.92 -1.13 -0.63
C MET A 16 -17.28 -2.45 -1.04
N THR A 17 -17.81 -3.07 -2.09
CA THR A 17 -17.28 -4.32 -2.62
C THR A 17 -15.87 -4.12 -3.16
N PHE A 18 -15.66 -3.05 -3.95
CA PHE A 18 -14.36 -2.72 -4.51
C PHE A 18 -13.34 -2.41 -3.41
N PHE A 19 -13.71 -1.58 -2.44
CA PHE A 19 -12.87 -1.25 -1.29
C PHE A 19 -12.56 -2.49 -0.45
N GLY A 20 -13.54 -3.37 -0.20
CA GLY A 20 -13.36 -4.62 0.53
C GLY A 20 -12.36 -5.56 -0.17
N VAL A 21 -12.47 -5.70 -1.49
CA VAL A 21 -11.49 -6.43 -2.29
C VAL A 21 -10.11 -5.77 -2.15
N LEU A 22 -10.00 -4.46 -2.33
CA LEU A 22 -8.71 -3.76 -2.31
C LEU A 22 -8.05 -3.75 -0.91
N SER A 23 -8.85 -3.74 0.15
CA SER A 23 -8.39 -3.68 1.55
C SER A 23 -7.97 -5.04 2.11
N LEU A 24 -8.35 -6.15 1.47
CA LEU A 24 -7.95 -7.47 1.91
C LEU A 24 -6.42 -7.63 1.82
N PRO A 25 -5.75 -8.11 2.89
CA PRO A 25 -4.32 -8.41 2.85
C PRO A 25 -4.08 -9.65 1.99
N PHE A 26 -3.94 -9.48 0.68
CA PHE A 26 -3.69 -10.61 -0.22
C PHE A 26 -2.26 -11.17 -0.05
N PRO A 27 -2.10 -12.50 -0.08
CA PRO A 27 -0.80 -13.17 -0.10
C PRO A 27 -0.02 -12.84 -1.40
N ARG A 28 1.31 -12.77 -1.29
CA ARG A 28 2.23 -12.11 -2.24
C ARG A 28 2.02 -12.46 -3.73
N ASN A 29 1.72 -13.72 -4.02
CA ASN A 29 1.59 -14.21 -5.40
C ASN A 29 0.22 -13.89 -6.03
N ILE A 30 -0.83 -13.82 -5.20
CA ILE A 30 -2.21 -13.51 -5.62
C ILE A 30 -2.40 -12.00 -5.64
N ARG A 31 -1.74 -11.27 -4.73
CA ARG A 31 -1.78 -9.81 -4.63
C ARG A 31 -1.41 -9.14 -5.94
N ARG A 32 -0.38 -9.62 -6.65
CA ARG A 32 0.03 -9.04 -7.94
C ARG A 32 -1.04 -9.23 -9.01
N LYS A 33 -1.63 -10.42 -9.14
CA LYS A 33 -2.68 -10.68 -10.13
C LYS A 33 -3.99 -9.97 -9.78
N VAL A 34 -4.45 -10.05 -8.53
CA VAL A 34 -5.69 -9.41 -8.09
C VAL A 34 -5.56 -7.90 -8.13
N LEU A 35 -4.45 -7.32 -7.68
CA LEU A 35 -4.25 -5.87 -7.79
C LEU A 35 -4.03 -5.45 -9.24
N LEU A 36 -3.28 -6.18 -10.08
CA LEU A 36 -3.18 -5.80 -11.50
C LEU A 36 -4.53 -5.91 -12.21
N THR A 37 -5.33 -6.94 -11.97
CA THR A 37 -6.66 -7.09 -12.61
C THR A 37 -7.69 -6.11 -12.04
N ALA A 38 -7.69 -5.88 -10.72
CA ALA A 38 -8.60 -4.93 -10.08
C ALA A 38 -8.19 -3.47 -10.30
N SER A 39 -6.89 -3.19 -10.45
CA SER A 39 -6.35 -1.83 -10.70
C SER A 39 -6.14 -1.53 -12.18
N ALA A 40 -6.12 -2.53 -13.07
CA ALA A 40 -6.03 -2.34 -14.52
C ALA A 40 -7.09 -1.37 -15.06
N PRO A 41 -8.39 -1.49 -14.69
CA PRO A 41 -9.36 -0.50 -15.13
C PRO A 41 -9.06 0.89 -14.55
N PHE A 42 -8.58 0.99 -13.30
CA PHE A 42 -8.30 2.27 -12.65
C PHE A 42 -7.01 2.96 -13.12
N ARG A 43 -6.08 2.21 -13.73
CA ARG A 43 -4.87 2.75 -14.35
C ARG A 43 -5.18 3.53 -15.63
N SER A 44 -6.34 3.31 -16.25
CA SER A 44 -6.80 4.11 -17.38
C SER A 44 -7.13 5.53 -16.95
N GLU A 45 -6.56 6.51 -17.63
CA GLU A 45 -6.83 7.94 -17.43
C GLU A 45 -8.33 8.26 -17.55
N GLN A 46 -9.03 7.54 -18.44
CA GLN A 46 -10.47 7.66 -18.65
C GLN A 46 -11.29 7.26 -17.41
N VAL A 47 -10.84 6.25 -16.67
CA VAL A 47 -11.52 5.77 -15.46
C VAL A 47 -11.28 6.71 -14.28
N GLN A 48 -10.09 7.31 -14.19
CA GLN A 48 -9.84 8.36 -13.18
C GLN A 48 -10.71 9.59 -13.41
N ILE A 49 -10.90 9.99 -14.67
CA ILE A 49 -11.82 11.07 -15.03
C ILE A 49 -13.26 10.68 -14.66
N ALA A 50 -13.69 9.45 -14.99
CA ALA A 50 -15.02 8.96 -14.63
C ALA A 50 -15.26 8.98 -13.10
N ILE A 51 -14.28 8.55 -12.30
CA ILE A 51 -14.37 8.59 -10.83
C ILE A 51 -14.47 10.03 -10.30
N ARG A 52 -13.70 10.97 -10.88
CA ARG A 52 -13.81 12.40 -10.53
C ARG A 52 -15.18 12.98 -10.90
N CYS A 53 -15.74 12.59 -12.05
CA CYS A 53 -17.09 12.97 -12.45
C CYS A 53 -18.15 12.39 -11.51
N ILE A 54 -18.03 11.11 -11.15
CA ILE A 54 -18.91 10.45 -10.18
C ILE A 54 -18.84 11.15 -8.83
N PHE A 55 -17.64 11.49 -8.34
CA PHE A 55 -17.46 12.23 -7.10
C PHE A 55 -18.19 13.59 -7.14
N GLY A 56 -18.02 14.35 -8.23
CA GLY A 56 -18.73 15.61 -8.42
C GLY A 56 -20.26 15.44 -8.41
N PHE A 57 -20.76 14.41 -9.10
CA PHE A 57 -22.18 14.09 -9.13
C PHE A 57 -22.74 13.70 -7.75
N VAL A 58 -22.03 12.85 -7.01
CA VAL A 58 -22.40 12.45 -5.64
C VAL A 58 -22.35 13.65 -4.70
N LEU A 59 -21.38 14.55 -4.85
CA LEU A 59 -21.28 15.78 -4.06
C LEU A 59 -22.48 16.71 -4.29
N VAL A 60 -22.92 16.89 -5.54
CA VAL A 60 -24.13 17.67 -5.85
C VAL A 60 -25.38 17.01 -5.26
N LEU A 61 -25.52 15.68 -5.40
CA LEU A 61 -26.63 14.93 -4.78
C LEU A 61 -26.62 14.98 -3.26
N PHE A 62 -25.44 15.07 -2.66
CA PHE A 62 -25.28 15.26 -1.23
C PHE A 62 -25.80 16.63 -0.80
N ILE A 63 -25.39 17.70 -1.49
CA ILE A 63 -25.89 19.06 -1.22
C ILE A 63 -27.41 19.14 -1.42
N ASP A 64 -27.94 18.54 -2.48
CA ASP A 64 -29.38 18.44 -2.72
C ASP A 64 -30.11 17.72 -1.57
N SER A 65 -29.56 16.59 -1.12
CA SER A 65 -30.09 15.83 0.01
C SER A 65 -30.05 16.63 1.31
N VAL A 66 -28.99 17.41 1.55
CA VAL A 66 -28.85 18.32 2.71
C VAL A 66 -29.93 19.39 2.65
N ASN A 67 -30.04 20.09 1.52
CA ASN A 67 -31.03 21.15 1.31
C ASN A 67 -32.45 20.63 1.52
N ARG A 68 -32.74 19.42 1.05
CA ARG A 68 -34.03 18.77 1.25
C ARG A 68 -34.30 18.36 2.69
N VAL A 69 -33.30 17.90 3.44
CA VAL A 69 -33.46 17.63 4.89
C VAL A 69 -33.72 18.92 5.65
N TYR A 70 -33.00 20.00 5.30
CA TYR A 70 -33.22 21.31 5.90
C TYR A 70 -34.61 21.86 5.57
N SER A 71 -35.08 21.74 4.32
CA SER A 71 -36.42 22.19 3.93
C SER A 71 -37.52 21.41 4.66
N VAL A 72 -37.42 20.06 4.71
CA VAL A 72 -38.36 19.21 5.46
C VAL A 72 -38.31 19.51 6.96
N SER A 73 -37.14 19.84 7.51
CA SER A 73 -37.00 20.22 8.92
C SER A 73 -37.56 21.61 9.22
N ALA A 74 -37.47 22.56 8.27
CA ALA A 74 -38.01 23.90 8.38
C ALA A 74 -39.53 23.92 8.23
N GLU A 75 -40.09 23.16 7.27
CA GLU A 75 -41.53 22.92 7.14
C GLU A 75 -42.12 22.36 8.44
N LEU A 76 -41.37 21.49 9.14
CA LEU A 76 -41.72 20.93 10.45
C LEU A 76 -41.80 21.96 11.57
N HIS A 77 -40.86 22.91 11.61
CA HIS A 77 -40.84 23.98 12.61
C HIS A 77 -41.92 25.03 12.35
N ALA A 78 -42.22 25.30 11.07
CA ALA A 78 -43.28 26.21 10.67
C ALA A 78 -44.69 25.60 10.85
N SER A 79 -44.82 24.27 10.72
CA SER A 79 -46.08 23.53 10.85
C SER A 79 -46.38 23.06 12.29
N ALA A 80 -45.60 23.47 13.29
CA ALA A 80 -45.92 23.24 14.69
C ALA A 80 -47.17 24.09 15.04
N PRO A 81 -48.36 23.49 15.17
CA PRO A 81 -49.58 24.28 15.18
C PRO A 81 -49.79 24.91 16.55
N GLN A 82 -49.98 26.22 16.55
CA GLN A 82 -50.51 26.96 17.67
C GLN A 82 -52.00 26.66 17.96
N ASN A 83 -52.78 25.95 17.13
CA ASN A 83 -54.23 25.80 17.38
C ASN A 83 -54.94 24.65 16.60
N ALA A 84 -54.78 23.37 16.96
CA ALA A 84 -55.76 22.34 16.57
C ALA A 84 -55.66 21.08 17.46
N VAL A 85 -56.70 20.76 18.23
CA VAL A 85 -56.62 19.73 19.30
C VAL A 85 -57.07 18.32 18.85
N GLY A 86 -57.53 18.12 17.60
CA GLY A 86 -58.09 16.83 17.15
C GLY A 86 -57.35 16.08 16.02
N ALA A 87 -56.65 16.79 15.13
CA ALA A 87 -56.00 16.18 13.93
C ALA A 87 -54.49 15.91 14.11
N VAL A 88 -53.91 16.35 15.22
CA VAL A 88 -52.46 16.48 15.44
C VAL A 88 -51.73 15.15 15.64
N VAL A 89 -52.42 14.07 16.00
CA VAL A 89 -51.76 12.77 16.23
C VAL A 89 -51.38 12.10 14.90
N ASN A 90 -52.22 12.21 13.86
CA ASN A 90 -51.96 11.56 12.57
C ASN A 90 -50.91 12.33 11.75
N ASP A 91 -51.02 13.66 11.69
CA ASP A 91 -50.05 14.53 11.02
C ASP A 91 -48.65 14.41 11.63
N ARG A 92 -48.53 14.38 12.96
CA ARG A 92 -47.21 14.21 13.60
C ARG A 92 -46.54 12.89 13.25
N SER A 93 -47.31 11.83 13.00
CA SER A 93 -46.78 10.51 12.62
C SER A 93 -46.31 10.48 11.16
N GLU A 94 -47.08 11.06 10.23
CA GLU A 94 -46.71 11.15 8.82
C GLU A 94 -45.51 12.07 8.63
N ILE A 95 -45.47 13.19 9.34
CA ILE A 95 -44.41 14.17 9.28
C ILE A 95 -43.11 13.65 9.92
N GLN A 96 -43.18 12.92 11.04
CA GLN A 96 -42.00 12.22 11.58
C GLN A 96 -41.44 11.19 10.59
N SER A 97 -42.32 10.41 9.94
CA SER A 97 -41.87 9.43 8.95
C SER A 97 -41.09 10.09 7.80
N ARG A 98 -41.57 11.24 7.29
CA ARG A 98 -40.89 12.03 6.25
C ARG A 98 -39.52 12.53 6.70
N ARG A 99 -39.36 12.94 7.96
CA ARG A 99 -38.06 13.31 8.56
C ARG A 99 -37.10 12.11 8.59
N PHE A 100 -37.55 10.95 9.07
CA PHE A 100 -36.72 9.74 9.10
C PHE A 100 -36.27 9.30 7.70
N TYR A 101 -37.16 9.41 6.71
CA TYR A 101 -36.80 9.13 5.31
C TYR A 101 -35.75 10.10 4.78
N ALA A 102 -35.92 11.41 4.97
CA ALA A 102 -34.95 12.40 4.52
C ALA A 102 -33.59 12.21 5.21
N GLN A 103 -33.59 11.97 6.52
CA GLN A 103 -32.38 11.78 7.32
C GLN A 103 -31.60 10.51 6.93
N ARG A 104 -32.28 9.38 6.71
CA ARG A 104 -31.65 8.14 6.23
C ARG A 104 -31.00 8.34 4.86
N ASN A 105 -31.73 8.97 3.95
CA ASN A 105 -31.26 9.17 2.58
C ASN A 105 -30.09 10.17 2.54
N MET A 106 -30.05 11.11 3.48
CA MET A 106 -28.90 11.99 3.69
C MET A 106 -27.66 11.22 4.12
N TYR A 107 -27.79 10.38 5.15
CA TYR A 107 -26.66 9.56 5.61
C TYR A 107 -26.17 8.61 4.52
N LEU A 108 -27.08 8.01 3.76
CA LEU A 108 -26.73 7.16 2.61
C LEU A 108 -25.82 7.90 1.63
N CYS A 109 -26.22 9.12 1.22
CA CYS A 109 -25.44 9.93 0.30
C CYS A 109 -24.09 10.36 0.91
N GLY A 110 -24.07 10.69 2.21
CA GLY A 110 -22.86 11.04 2.94
C GLY A 110 -21.85 9.89 3.04
N PHE A 111 -22.31 8.68 3.35
CA PHE A 111 -21.46 7.50 3.36
C PHE A 111 -20.89 7.19 1.99
N THR A 112 -21.68 7.38 0.94
CA THR A 112 -21.22 7.18 -0.45
C THR A 112 -20.09 8.15 -0.76
N LEU A 113 -20.27 9.45 -0.50
CA LEU A 113 -19.25 10.48 -0.72
C LEU A 113 -17.96 10.19 0.06
N PHE A 114 -18.10 9.85 1.34
CA PHE A 114 -16.96 9.50 2.19
C PHE A 114 -16.18 8.30 1.65
N LEU A 115 -16.90 7.27 1.20
CA LEU A 115 -16.32 6.07 0.64
C LEU A 115 -15.63 6.35 -0.71
N THR A 116 -16.24 7.14 -1.59
CA THR A 116 -15.61 7.58 -2.85
C THR A 116 -14.27 8.30 -2.58
N LEU A 117 -14.21 9.15 -1.54
CA LEU A 117 -13.00 9.87 -1.15
C LEU A 117 -11.91 8.90 -0.66
N ILE A 118 -12.25 7.99 0.24
CA ILE A 118 -11.33 6.95 0.72
C ILE A 118 -10.80 6.12 -0.45
N LEU A 119 -11.70 5.65 -1.32
CA LEU A 119 -11.36 4.80 -2.47
C LEU A 119 -10.36 5.50 -3.39
N THR A 120 -10.53 6.80 -3.63
CA THR A 120 -9.58 7.62 -4.40
C THR A 120 -8.20 7.66 -3.75
N ARG A 121 -8.12 7.83 -2.42
CA ARG A 121 -6.85 7.83 -1.68
C ARG A 121 -6.19 6.46 -1.60
N THR A 122 -6.97 5.42 -1.28
CA THR A 122 -6.49 4.04 -1.20
C THR A 122 -5.96 3.57 -2.55
N TYR A 123 -6.61 3.96 -3.65
CA TYR A 123 -6.13 3.64 -4.99
C TYR A 123 -4.71 4.18 -5.27
N SER A 124 -4.43 5.45 -4.96
CA SER A 124 -3.09 6.03 -5.14
C SER A 124 -2.05 5.28 -4.31
N LEU A 125 -2.36 5.00 -3.04
CA LEU A 125 -1.46 4.26 -2.15
C LEU A 125 -1.19 2.83 -2.63
N VAL A 126 -2.21 2.15 -3.16
CA VAL A 126 -2.07 0.80 -3.69
C VAL A 126 -1.18 0.79 -4.93
N THR A 127 -1.33 1.79 -5.82
CA THR A 127 -0.50 1.92 -7.02
C THR A 127 0.97 2.15 -6.66
N GLU A 128 1.25 3.07 -5.74
CA GLU A 128 2.59 3.33 -5.23
C GLU A 128 3.21 2.10 -4.57
N LEU A 129 2.42 1.34 -3.80
CA LEU A 129 2.89 0.08 -3.20
C LEU A 129 3.20 -1.00 -4.23
N VAL A 130 2.42 -1.11 -5.31
CA VAL A 130 2.67 -2.09 -6.38
C VAL A 130 3.95 -1.71 -7.12
N ASP A 131 4.08 -0.45 -7.56
CA ASP A 131 5.25 0.00 -8.32
C ASP A 131 6.54 -0.08 -7.46
N THR A 132 6.45 0.22 -6.16
CA THR A 132 7.59 0.08 -5.24
C THR A 132 8.00 -1.37 -5.05
N LYS A 133 7.03 -2.30 -4.98
CA LYS A 133 7.32 -3.73 -4.86
C LYS A 133 7.85 -4.33 -6.15
N ASP A 134 7.31 -3.95 -7.31
CA ASP A 134 7.83 -4.42 -8.61
C ASP A 134 9.28 -3.96 -8.78
N LYS A 135 9.61 -2.69 -8.44
CA LYS A 135 11.00 -2.21 -8.43
C LYS A 135 11.89 -3.02 -7.48
N LEU A 136 11.43 -3.30 -6.25
CA LEU A 136 12.19 -4.09 -5.29
C LEU A 136 12.46 -5.53 -5.78
N ASP A 137 11.45 -6.16 -6.38
CA ASP A 137 11.58 -7.51 -6.94
C ASP A 137 12.51 -7.51 -8.18
N ASP A 138 12.46 -6.46 -9.01
CA ASP A 138 13.41 -6.28 -10.12
C ASP A 138 14.84 -6.04 -9.63
N TYR A 139 15.04 -5.25 -8.57
CA TYR A 139 16.36 -5.07 -7.93
C TYR A 139 16.87 -6.38 -7.31
N LYS A 140 16.01 -7.15 -6.63
CA LYS A 140 16.39 -8.46 -6.08
C LYS A 140 16.73 -9.45 -7.16
N LYS A 141 15.90 -9.53 -8.21
CA LYS A 141 16.15 -10.42 -9.35
C LYS A 141 17.42 -10.02 -10.09
N ASN A 142 17.67 -8.73 -10.28
CA ASN A 142 18.95 -8.26 -10.85
C ASN A 142 20.12 -8.55 -9.93
N SER A 143 20.01 -8.39 -8.60
CA SER A 143 21.06 -8.75 -7.64
C SER A 143 21.33 -10.26 -7.58
N GLU A 144 20.29 -11.09 -7.78
CA GLU A 144 20.42 -12.54 -7.94
C GLU A 144 20.99 -12.93 -9.32
N LEU A 145 20.66 -12.20 -10.39
CA LEU A 145 21.21 -12.41 -11.74
C LEU A 145 22.65 -11.89 -11.91
N SER A 146 23.01 -10.78 -11.26
CA SER A 146 24.39 -10.26 -11.22
C SER A 146 25.27 -11.04 -10.25
N GLY A 147 24.71 -12.01 -9.52
CA GLY A 147 25.46 -12.90 -8.65
C GLY A 147 26.15 -12.20 -7.48
N GLU A 148 25.99 -10.90 -7.26
CA GLU A 148 26.73 -10.16 -6.21
C GLU A 148 26.49 -10.71 -4.81
N SER A 149 25.35 -11.34 -4.52
CA SER A 149 25.09 -11.90 -3.18
C SER A 149 25.65 -13.31 -2.95
N THR A 150 25.82 -14.13 -4.01
CA THR A 150 26.37 -15.49 -3.92
C THR A 150 27.82 -15.60 -4.39
N THR A 151 28.21 -14.82 -5.41
CA THR A 151 29.57 -14.75 -5.94
C THR A 151 30.50 -14.08 -4.93
N ASP A 152 30.10 -12.97 -4.30
CA ASP A 152 30.91 -12.36 -3.25
C ASP A 152 31.11 -13.32 -2.08
N SER A 153 30.10 -14.10 -1.69
CA SER A 153 30.24 -15.06 -0.59
C SER A 153 31.22 -16.19 -0.90
N VAL A 154 31.20 -16.71 -2.14
CA VAL A 154 32.07 -17.82 -2.57
C VAL A 154 33.49 -17.33 -2.91
N GLU A 155 33.63 -16.18 -3.56
CA GLU A 155 34.94 -15.57 -3.85
C GLU A 155 35.62 -15.08 -2.58
N VAL A 156 34.89 -14.47 -1.63
CA VAL A 156 35.44 -14.10 -0.32
C VAL A 156 35.87 -15.35 0.47
N ALA A 157 35.16 -16.47 0.37
CA ALA A 157 35.58 -17.72 1.00
C ALA A 157 36.88 -18.28 0.37
N LYS A 158 36.99 -18.28 -0.97
CA LYS A 158 38.21 -18.71 -1.68
C LYS A 158 39.41 -17.80 -1.41
N LEU A 159 39.21 -16.48 -1.47
CA LEU A 159 40.24 -15.49 -1.19
C LEU A 159 40.77 -15.59 0.24
N LYS A 160 39.88 -15.81 1.23
CA LYS A 160 40.31 -16.07 2.62
C LYS A 160 41.15 -17.34 2.75
N GLN A 161 40.80 -18.40 2.02
CA GLN A 161 41.56 -19.65 2.04
C GLN A 161 42.93 -19.49 1.37
N GLU A 162 43.00 -18.74 0.28
CA GLU A 162 44.25 -18.45 -0.41
C GLU A 162 45.20 -17.56 0.42
N VAL A 163 44.67 -16.52 1.08
CA VAL A 163 45.43 -15.69 2.01
C VAL A 163 46.02 -16.54 3.15
N ALA A 164 45.22 -17.43 3.75
CA ALA A 164 45.69 -18.31 4.81
C ALA A 164 46.78 -19.31 4.34
N LEU A 165 46.73 -19.77 3.09
CA LEU A 165 47.78 -20.62 2.51
C LEU A 165 49.06 -19.84 2.24
N LYS A 166 48.94 -18.61 1.71
CA LYS A 166 50.07 -17.72 1.44
C LYS A 166 50.78 -17.29 2.73
N ASP A 167 50.03 -17.03 3.81
CA ASP A 167 50.61 -16.71 5.11
C ASP A 167 51.42 -17.88 5.67
N LYS A 168 50.90 -19.11 5.60
CA LYS A 168 51.65 -20.32 5.99
C LYS A 168 52.90 -20.53 5.15
N GLN A 169 52.83 -20.28 3.85
CA GLN A 169 54.00 -20.37 2.96
C GLN A 169 55.04 -19.32 3.30
N LEU A 170 54.63 -18.09 3.61
CA LEU A 170 55.54 -17.02 4.05
C LEU A 170 56.21 -17.35 5.39
N GLU A 171 55.48 -17.98 6.32
CA GLU A 171 56.03 -18.39 7.60
C GLU A 171 57.09 -19.50 7.42
N LEU A 172 56.79 -20.52 6.62
CA LEU A 172 57.75 -21.58 6.27
C LEU A 172 58.97 -21.04 5.53
N LEU A 173 58.78 -20.10 4.59
CA LEU A 173 59.88 -19.46 3.87
C LEU A 173 60.77 -18.63 4.79
N LYS A 174 60.18 -17.92 5.78
CA LYS A 174 60.94 -17.21 6.81
C LYS A 174 61.73 -18.19 7.68
N GLU A 175 61.12 -19.30 8.08
CA GLU A 175 61.80 -20.32 8.87
C GLU A 175 62.96 -20.94 8.08
N GLN A 176 62.76 -21.29 6.81
CA GLN A 176 63.81 -21.79 5.93
C GLN A 176 64.92 -20.76 5.72
N ALA A 177 64.59 -19.48 5.49
CA ALA A 177 65.58 -18.42 5.35
C ALA A 177 66.41 -18.23 6.63
N THR A 178 65.77 -18.24 7.81
CA THR A 178 66.48 -18.11 9.10
C THR A 178 67.37 -19.31 9.40
N ASN A 179 66.93 -20.53 9.07
CA ASN A 179 67.76 -21.73 9.20
C ASN A 179 68.95 -21.68 8.23
N LEU A 180 68.72 -21.29 6.97
CA LEU A 180 69.80 -21.15 5.98
C LEU A 180 70.82 -20.07 6.38
N SER A 181 70.37 -18.93 6.93
CA SER A 181 71.26 -17.90 7.46
C SER A 181 72.08 -18.41 8.65
N LYS A 182 71.47 -19.15 9.58
CA LYS A 182 72.19 -19.77 10.70
C LYS A 182 73.22 -20.79 10.23
N ASP A 183 72.89 -21.60 9.23
CA ASP A 183 73.81 -22.59 8.65
C ASP A 183 74.98 -21.89 7.94
N TYR A 184 74.72 -20.79 7.23
CA TYR A 184 75.75 -19.96 6.59
C TYR A 184 76.67 -19.29 7.62
N ASP A 185 76.11 -18.74 8.71
CA ASP A 185 76.88 -18.14 9.80
C ASP A 185 77.71 -19.19 10.56
N ALA A 186 77.18 -20.40 10.76
CA ALA A 186 77.92 -21.52 11.34
C ALA A 186 79.05 -22.02 10.44
N ALA A 187 78.83 -22.09 9.12
CA ALA A 187 79.84 -22.49 8.16
C ALA A 187 80.97 -21.45 8.05
N SER A 188 80.63 -20.15 8.03
CA SER A 188 81.62 -19.06 7.97
C SER A 188 82.47 -18.98 9.24
N THR A 189 81.87 -19.10 10.43
CA THR A 189 82.61 -19.14 11.71
C THR A 189 83.53 -20.37 11.83
N THR A 190 83.13 -21.52 11.28
CA THR A 190 83.97 -22.72 11.24
C THR A 190 85.14 -22.57 10.26
N ALA A 191 84.94 -21.86 9.14
CA ALA A 191 86.01 -21.53 8.19
C ALA A 191 87.04 -20.56 8.78
N THR A 192 86.61 -19.55 9.53
CA THR A 192 87.51 -18.59 10.22
C THR A 192 88.33 -19.22 11.35
N LYS A 193 87.86 -20.32 11.96
CA LYS A 193 88.56 -21.02 13.05
C LYS A 193 89.65 -22.00 12.57
N ARG A 194 89.76 -22.23 11.26
CA ARG A 194 90.73 -23.15 10.62
C ARG A 194 91.93 -22.44 9.97
N THR A 195 92.01 -21.13 10.08
CA THR A 195 93.17 -20.29 9.71
C THR A 195 93.81 -19.72 10.95
#